data_AF-A0A0N5APG9-F1
#
_entry.id   AF-A0A0N5APG9-F1
#
_cell.length_a   1.000
_cell.length_b   1.000
_cell.length_c   1.000
_cell.angle_alpha   90.00
_cell.angle_beta   90.00
_cell.angle_gamma   90.00
#
_symmetry.space_group_name_H-M   'P 1'
#
loop_
_entity.id
_entity.type
_entity.pdbx_description
1 polymer ?
#
loop_
_entity_poly.entity_id
_entity_poly.type
_entity_poly.pdbx_seq_one_letter_code
_entity_poly.pdbx_strand_id
1 'polypeptide(L)'
;MYQFYRKGPDENSEVRCKKSGGARRYKTPSPQLLRMRRQAANARERKRMNCLNEAFDQLRTVLPEMNSGKRLSKFETLQMAQHYIDCLAQMLKNPKMNSNK
;
A
#
# COMPACT_ATOMS: atom_id res chain seq x y z
N MET A 1 -16.55 32.05 -14.76
CA MET A 1 -15.36 32.87 -14.48
C MET A 1 -14.15 31.98 -14.51
N TYR A 2 -13.59 31.91 -15.70
CA TYR A 2 -12.51 31.01 -16.11
C TYR A 2 -11.18 31.35 -15.43
N GLN A 3 -10.29 30.36 -15.48
CA GLN A 3 -8.83 30.50 -15.51
C GLN A 3 -8.16 30.97 -14.22
N PHE A 4 -7.41 30.08 -13.57
CA PHE A 4 -5.98 30.27 -13.26
C PHE A 4 -5.44 28.99 -12.60
N TYR A 5 -5.42 27.89 -13.35
CA TYR A 5 -4.35 26.90 -13.19
C TYR A 5 -3.47 27.00 -14.44
N ARG A 6 -2.17 27.25 -14.24
CA ARG A 6 -1.02 26.55 -14.87
C ARG A 6 0.11 27.45 -15.45
N LYS A 7 1.31 27.30 -14.86
CA LYS A 7 2.73 27.37 -15.37
C LYS A 7 3.57 28.07 -14.30
N GLY A 8 4.68 27.56 -13.78
CA GLY A 8 5.87 26.95 -14.40
C GLY A 8 7.11 27.67 -13.81
N PRO A 9 8.32 27.10 -13.83
CA PRO A 9 9.29 27.15 -12.71
C PRO A 9 10.39 28.23 -12.80
N ASP A 10 11.19 28.28 -11.71
CA ASP A 10 12.52 28.88 -11.47
C ASP A 10 12.65 30.40 -11.35
N GLU A 11 13.03 30.87 -10.16
CA GLU A 11 14.39 31.40 -9.93
C GLU A 11 14.61 31.73 -8.45
N ASN A 12 15.63 31.09 -7.87
CA ASN A 12 16.53 31.63 -6.87
C ASN A 12 15.93 32.24 -5.57
N SER A 13 15.76 31.40 -4.54
CA SER A 13 15.98 31.87 -3.16
C SER A 13 16.87 30.88 -2.42
N GLU A 14 18.15 31.23 -2.38
CA GLU A 14 19.19 30.53 -1.63
C GLU A 14 18.70 30.07 -0.25
N VAL A 15 18.71 28.76 -0.04
CA VAL A 15 18.56 28.15 1.28
C VAL A 15 19.83 28.46 2.08
N ARG A 16 19.90 29.65 2.68
CA ARG A 16 21.00 30.00 3.58
C ARG A 16 20.76 29.36 4.95
N CYS A 17 21.24 28.13 5.11
CA CYS A 17 21.36 27.49 6.42
C CYS A 17 22.47 28.18 7.23
N LYS A 18 22.11 29.22 8.00
CA LYS A 18 23.02 29.81 8.99
C LYS A 18 23.22 28.82 10.13
N LYS A 19 24.38 28.16 10.15
CA LYS A 19 24.87 27.41 11.32
C LYS A 19 25.27 28.40 12.40
N SER A 20 24.41 28.62 13.39
CA SER A 20 24.79 29.25 14.66
C SER A 20 24.76 28.19 15.76
N GLY A 21 25.94 27.86 16.27
CA GLY A 21 26.13 27.02 17.44
C GLY A 21 25.44 27.64 18.66
N GLY A 22 24.59 26.85 19.29
CA GLY A 22 23.90 27.16 20.53
C GLY A 22 23.16 25.89 20.93
N ALA A 23 23.40 25.41 22.16
CA ALA A 23 22.80 24.19 22.67
C ALA A 23 21.31 24.14 22.32
N ARG A 24 20.89 23.18 21.50
CA ARG A 24 19.49 23.01 21.08
C ARG A 24 18.70 22.62 22.32
N ARG A 25 18.22 23.63 23.07
CA ARG A 25 17.12 23.46 24.01
C ARG A 25 16.00 22.82 23.19
N TYR A 26 15.65 21.56 23.47
CA TYR A 26 14.54 20.88 22.83
C TYR A 26 13.27 21.68 23.16
N LYS A 27 12.98 22.70 22.34
CA LYS A 27 11.70 23.38 22.39
C LYS A 27 10.70 22.39 21.81
N THR A 28 9.71 22.04 22.63
CA THR A 28 8.61 21.19 22.19
C THR A 28 7.97 21.81 20.94
N PRO A 29 7.76 21.04 19.85
CA PRO A 29 7.20 21.60 18.62
C PRO A 29 5.79 22.16 18.88
N SER A 30 5.39 23.18 18.12
CA SER A 30 4.05 23.75 18.30
C SER A 30 2.97 22.68 18.08
N PRO A 31 1.82 22.76 18.80
CA PRO A 31 0.73 21.79 18.64
C PRO A 31 0.25 21.65 17.19
N GLN A 32 0.28 22.74 16.42
CA GLN A 32 -0.05 22.75 15.00
C GLN A 32 0.94 21.92 14.17
N LEU A 33 2.26 22.09 14.39
CA LEU A 33 3.30 21.33 13.69
C LEU A 33 3.20 19.83 14.03
N LEU A 34 2.94 19.48 15.28
CA LEU A 34 2.71 18.09 15.69
C LEU A 34 1.49 17.50 14.97
N ARG A 35 0.39 18.26 14.85
CA ARG A 35 -0.81 17.84 14.12
C ARG A 35 -0.51 17.58 12.65
N MET A 36 0.21 18.49 11.98
CA MET A 36 0.60 18.31 10.57
C MET A 36 1.50 17.06 10.38
N ARG A 37 2.47 16.86 11.27
CA ARG A 37 3.35 15.68 11.25
C ARG A 37 2.57 14.37 11.37
N ARG A 38 1.60 14.33 12.30
CA ARG A 38 0.70 13.19 12.47
C ARG A 38 -0.16 12.96 11.23
N GLN A 39 -0.73 14.01 10.65
CA GLN A 39 -1.52 13.90 9.41
C GLN A 39 -0.68 13.34 8.25
N ALA A 40 0.55 13.83 8.09
CA ALA A 40 1.48 13.33 7.07
C ALA A 40 1.86 11.86 7.32
N ALA A 41 2.07 11.46 8.58
CA ALA A 41 2.31 10.05 8.94
C ALA A 41 1.10 9.16 8.60
N ASN A 42 -0.10 9.57 8.96
CA ASN A 42 -1.33 8.84 8.66
C ASN A 42 -1.56 8.71 7.15
N ALA A 43 -1.25 9.75 6.37
CA ALA A 43 -1.34 9.70 4.92
C ALA A 43 -0.38 8.68 4.30
N ARG A 44 0.86 8.59 4.82
CA ARG A 44 1.83 7.58 4.38
C ARG A 44 1.36 6.16 4.71
N GLU A 45 0.83 5.94 5.91
CA GLU A 45 0.34 4.60 6.29
C GLU A 45 -0.87 4.18 5.45
N ARG A 46 -1.78 5.11 5.15
CA ARG A 46 -2.88 4.82 4.20
C ARG A 46 -2.34 4.40 2.84
N LYS A 47 -1.34 5.10 2.30
CA LYS A 47 -0.71 4.72 1.03
C LYS A 47 -0.10 3.31 1.10
N ARG A 48 0.64 3.02 2.17
CA ARG A 48 1.21 1.68 2.41
C ARG A 48 0.13 0.60 2.45
N MET A 49 -0.96 0.83 3.18
CA MET A 49 -2.07 -0.11 3.30
C MET A 49 -2.83 -0.29 1.98
N ASN A 50 -2.97 0.76 1.17
CA ASN A 50 -3.57 0.66 -0.16
C ASN A 50 -2.76 -0.27 -1.07
N CYS A 51 -1.43 -0.13 -1.11
CA CYS A 51 -0.58 -1.04 -1.89
C CYS A 51 -0.72 -2.49 -1.42
N LEU A 52 -0.83 -2.73 -0.10
CA LEU A 52 -1.10 -4.07 0.43
C LEU A 52 -2.46 -4.61 -0.04
N ASN A 53 -3.50 -3.78 0.02
CA ASN A 53 -4.84 -4.19 -0.39
C ASN A 53 -4.91 -4.46 -1.91
N GLU A 54 -4.19 -3.68 -2.73
CA GLU A 54 -4.03 -3.92 -4.17
C GLU A 54 -3.40 -5.29 -4.44
N ALA A 55 -2.34 -5.66 -3.72
CA ALA A 55 -1.72 -6.98 -3.83
C ALA A 55 -2.69 -8.12 -3.43
N PHE A 56 -3.51 -7.91 -2.40
CA PHE A 56 -4.56 -8.85 -2.03
C PHE A 56 -5.63 -8.99 -3.12
N ASP A 57 -5.99 -7.89 -3.80
CA ASP A 57 -6.96 -7.92 -4.89
C ASP A 57 -6.38 -8.63 -6.13
N GLN A 58 -5.10 -8.41 -6.45
CA GLN A 58 -4.39 -9.19 -7.48
C GLN A 58 -4.33 -10.68 -7.16
N LEU A 59 -4.09 -11.05 -5.90
CA LEU A 59 -4.13 -12.45 -5.49
C LEU A 59 -5.52 -13.06 -5.72
N ARG A 60 -6.60 -12.32 -5.44
CA ARG A 60 -7.97 -12.82 -5.65
C ARG A 60 -8.29 -13.10 -7.12
N THR A 61 -7.68 -12.41 -8.08
CA THR A 61 -7.96 -12.64 -9.51
C THR A 61 -7.37 -13.94 -10.04
N VAL A 62 -6.40 -14.54 -9.34
CA VAL A 62 -5.77 -15.81 -9.74
C VAL A 62 -6.26 -17.00 -8.92
N LEU A 63 -7.07 -16.77 -7.89
CA LEU A 63 -7.69 -17.84 -7.12
C LEU A 63 -8.91 -18.38 -7.88
N PRO A 64 -9.19 -19.69 -7.78
CA PRO A 64 -10.38 -20.28 -8.38
C PRO A 64 -11.64 -19.58 -7.84
N GLU A 65 -12.49 -19.11 -8.76
CA GLU A 65 -13.71 -18.38 -8.41
C GLU A 65 -14.65 -19.28 -7.61
N MET A 66 -14.92 -18.90 -6.36
CA MET A 66 -15.90 -19.62 -5.53
C MET A 66 -17.32 -19.11 -5.86
N ASN A 67 -17.80 -19.46 -7.05
CA ASN A 67 -19.18 -19.54 -7.58
C ASN A 67 -20.26 -18.50 -7.16
N SER A 68 -19.92 -17.38 -6.51
CA SER A 68 -20.92 -16.56 -5.81
C SER A 68 -20.73 -15.04 -5.95
N GLY A 69 -19.73 -14.58 -6.70
CA GLY A 69 -19.42 -13.16 -6.86
C GLY A 69 -19.00 -12.45 -5.56
N LYS A 70 -18.83 -13.20 -4.46
CA LYS A 70 -18.44 -12.67 -3.15
C LYS A 70 -16.92 -12.49 -3.09
N ARG A 71 -16.49 -11.29 -2.67
CA ARG A 71 -15.07 -11.00 -2.39
C ARG A 71 -14.63 -11.70 -1.09
N LEU A 72 -13.60 -12.53 -1.17
CA LEU A 72 -13.02 -13.22 -0.01
C LEU A 72 -12.40 -12.23 0.99
N SER A 73 -12.55 -12.48 2.29
CA SER A 73 -11.83 -11.75 3.34
C SER A 73 -10.32 -12.00 3.26
N LYS A 74 -9.50 -11.23 3.98
CA LYS A 74 -8.03 -11.40 3.97
C LYS A 74 -7.61 -12.80 4.41
N PHE A 75 -8.24 -13.32 5.48
CA PHE A 75 -7.95 -14.65 5.98
C PHE A 75 -8.35 -15.74 4.99
N GLU A 76 -9.58 -15.69 4.46
CA GLU A 76 -10.06 -16.64 3.45
C GLU A 76 -9.19 -16.60 2.18
N THR A 77 -8.73 -15.41 1.76
CA THR A 77 -7.84 -15.25 0.60
C THR A 77 -6.52 -16.00 0.82
N LEU A 78 -5.93 -15.90 2.02
CA LEU A 78 -4.68 -16.60 2.33
C LEU A 78 -4.87 -18.11 2.44
N GLN A 79 -5.95 -18.57 3.09
CA GLN A 79 -6.26 -20.00 3.18
C GLN A 79 -6.48 -20.62 1.80
N MET A 80 -7.26 -19.95 0.94
CA MET A 80 -7.53 -20.40 -0.41
C MET A 80 -6.26 -20.43 -1.26
N ALA A 81 -5.38 -19.44 -1.11
CA ALA A 81 -4.09 -19.43 -1.81
C ALA A 81 -3.21 -20.62 -1.41
N GLN A 82 -3.11 -20.95 -0.12
CA GLN A 82 -2.35 -22.11 0.36
C GLN A 82 -2.92 -23.40 -0.23
N HIS A 83 -4.25 -23.60 -0.10
CA HIS A 83 -4.91 -24.78 -0.64
C HIS A 83 -4.73 -24.91 -2.16
N TYR A 84 -4.83 -23.80 -2.90
CA TYR A 84 -4.69 -23.81 -4.35
C TYR A 84 -3.27 -24.18 -4.79
N ILE A 85 -2.24 -23.64 -4.13
CA ILE A 85 -0.85 -24.05 -4.36
C ILE A 85 -0.67 -25.56 -4.13
N ASP A 86 -1.21 -26.09 -3.02
CA ASP A 86 -1.10 -27.52 -2.69
C ASP A 86 -1.81 -28.41 -3.72
N CYS A 87 -3.01 -28.02 -4.16
CA CYS A 87 -3.76 -28.73 -5.20
C CYS A 87 -2.98 -28.77 -6.52
N LEU A 88 -2.47 -27.63 -6.99
CA LEU A 88 -1.66 -27.57 -8.20
C LEU A 88 -0.38 -28.42 -8.07
N ALA A 89 0.28 -28.39 -6.92
CA ALA A 89 1.47 -29.21 -6.66
C ALA A 89 1.16 -30.71 -6.68
N GLN A 90 0.02 -31.13 -6.15
CA GLN A 90 -0.44 -32.53 -6.19
C GLN A 90 -0.78 -32.98 -7.62
N MET A 91 -1.49 -32.14 -8.39
CA MET A 91 -1.83 -32.41 -9.79
C MET A 91 -0.57 -32.63 -10.65
N LEU A 92 0.49 -31.86 -10.41
CA LEU A 92 1.76 -32.02 -11.12
C LEU A 92 2.52 -33.29 -10.72
N LYS A 93 2.43 -33.72 -9.44
CA LYS A 93 3.10 -34.94 -8.95
C LYS A 93 2.40 -36.22 -9.40
N ASN A 94 1.06 -36.21 -9.47
CA ASN A 94 0.25 -37.38 -9.83
C ASN A 94 -0.71 -37.06 -11.01
N PRO A 95 -0.18 -36.95 -12.24
CA PRO A 95 -1.00 -36.60 -13.42
C PRO A 95 -2.11 -37.61 -13.74
N LYS A 96 -2.05 -38.83 -13.19
CA LYS A 96 -3.07 -39.87 -13.35
C LYS A 96 -4.38 -39.62 -12.58
N MET A 97 -4.41 -38.65 -11.65
CA MET A 97 -5.63 -38.25 -10.94
C MET A 97 -6.46 -37.20 -11.70
N ASN A 98 -5.92 -36.61 -12.77
CA ASN A 98 -6.61 -35.66 -13.65
C ASN A 98 -7.41 -36.34 -14.78
N SER A 99 -7.55 -37.66 -14.73
CA SER A 99 -8.29 -38.46 -15.72
C SER A 99 -9.64 -38.94 -15.18
N ASN A 100 -10.44 -38.04 -14.61
CA ASN A 100 -11.83 -38.34 -14.26
C ASN A 100 -12.77 -37.45 -15.07
N LYS A 101 -13.14 -38.00 -16.24
CA LYS A 101 -14.37 -37.91 -17.03
C LYS A 101 -15.20 -36.63 -16.98
#